data_AF-A0A7S4RIJ9-F1
#
_entry.id   AF-A0A7S4RIJ9-F1
#
_cell.length_a   1.000
_cell.length_b   1.000
_cell.length_c   1.000
_cell.angle_alpha   90.00
_cell.angle_beta   90.00
_cell.angle_gamma   90.00
#
_symmetry.space_group_name_H-M   'P 1'
#
loop_
_entity.id
_entity.type
_entity.pdbx_description
1 polymer ?
#
loop_
_entity_poly.entity_id
_entity_poly.type
_entity_poly.pdbx_seq_one_letter_code
_entity_poly.pdbx_strand_id
1 'polypeptide(L)'
;MGALPEGRPGRQRESFTTDASDAGSAPGTARGLGALQGLAEDAAGTAPPPLPSGASLPVPGRRRRWWMAPALLVAVPGTVFGGIGVWRLGKGPAAACGVPRACGRCELRPELPLWAWRCGQCNLGYHLLQDGNCQANNCTCQGGSPAEGSSCRRDGEESCGACGFGYHLAGRLCSANRCTCHGGTVPEAGSCGADGAEQCGTCDAGFHPGGQSCSQNRCTCRHGAPARGAACDMDGAERCSYCDGGLHLVESFCQKNRCVCLNGSPLTGAGCEHDGAKRCRECDPGFHLVAQNFTCTRNYCFCRNGSAVTGSGCLLDGSERCGSCNVGFHLAAGLCAENRCVCRGGFAPRGVACAADGAWRCTRCSDGFRLLGERCDPRVHVLAGGAFAPAERGAPDILADLRVLGHATLQFDGRAEADWAARRAGVLLVPELTRPLALSTGARTGLERWIRRGGHLVVCGDYFGHNGRFLNDLFGWSLQGVLSARSPARGPSCSIFCGGPKHLEWNPEVSCYASSRLPAGALAVYSTSGSACVFTAERGSGRVTYLGFDWYNSTRRNWMRVLHLAMVGSG
;
A
#
# COMPACT_ATOMS: atom_id res chain seq x y z
N MET A 1 -54.26 -32.77 -30.90
CA MET A 1 -52.83 -32.37 -30.87
C MET A 1 -52.80 -30.87 -30.61
N GLY A 2 -52.91 -30.49 -29.34
CA GLY A 2 -52.92 -29.09 -28.88
C GLY A 2 -51.53 -28.68 -28.36
N ALA A 3 -51.26 -27.49 -27.86
CA ALA A 3 -51.91 -26.18 -27.75
C ALA A 3 -50.83 -25.30 -27.05
N LEU A 4 -50.84 -23.97 -27.25
CA LEU A 4 -50.35 -23.02 -26.22
C LEU A 4 -51.22 -23.20 -24.94
N PRO A 5 -50.99 -22.59 -23.73
CA PRO A 5 -50.08 -21.50 -23.33
C PRO A 5 -49.54 -21.59 -21.86
N GLU A 6 -49.02 -20.46 -21.36
CA GLU A 6 -49.15 -19.90 -19.98
C GLU A 6 -48.46 -20.51 -18.75
N GLY A 7 -47.86 -19.60 -17.95
CA GLY A 7 -47.39 -19.85 -16.58
C GLY A 7 -46.74 -18.64 -15.90
N ARG A 8 -47.53 -17.61 -15.54
CA ARG A 8 -47.29 -16.81 -14.29
C ARG A 8 -47.69 -17.70 -13.10
N PRO A 9 -47.17 -17.55 -11.85
CA PRO A 9 -47.13 -16.32 -11.03
C PRO A 9 -45.83 -16.23 -10.18
N GLY A 10 -45.56 -15.30 -9.27
CA GLY A 10 -46.38 -14.30 -8.60
C GLY A 10 -45.48 -13.31 -7.84
N ARG A 11 -46.04 -12.12 -7.63
CA ARG A 11 -45.54 -11.10 -6.71
C ARG A 11 -45.64 -11.60 -5.27
N GLN A 12 -44.59 -11.38 -4.49
CA GLN A 12 -44.76 -10.90 -3.12
C GLN A 12 -44.03 -9.57 -2.97
N ARG A 13 -44.80 -8.58 -2.54
CA ARG A 13 -44.33 -7.30 -2.00
C ARG A 13 -44.03 -7.56 -0.53
N GLU A 14 -42.83 -7.25 -0.08
CA GLU A 14 -42.61 -6.85 1.30
C GLU A 14 -42.00 -5.46 1.32
N SER A 15 -42.67 -4.63 2.09
CA SER A 15 -42.43 -3.22 2.37
C SER A 15 -41.25 -3.07 3.33
N PHE A 16 -40.23 -2.32 2.93
CA PHE A 16 -39.20 -1.83 3.83
C PHE A 16 -39.71 -0.59 4.59
N THR A 17 -39.73 -0.72 5.91
CA THR A 17 -39.79 0.38 6.87
C THR A 17 -38.46 1.14 6.88
N THR A 18 -38.60 2.45 7.05
CA THR A 18 -37.57 3.45 7.32
C THR A 18 -36.73 3.12 8.55
N ASP A 19 -35.42 3.41 8.52
CA ASP A 19 -34.81 4.21 9.57
C ASP A 19 -33.45 4.78 9.15
N ALA A 20 -33.27 6.04 9.54
CA ALA A 20 -32.10 6.87 9.35
C ALA A 20 -31.26 6.86 10.64
N SER A 21 -29.92 6.90 10.54
CA SER A 21 -29.10 7.63 11.51
C SER A 21 -27.71 7.95 10.96
N ASP A 22 -27.36 9.23 11.08
CA ASP A 22 -26.08 9.87 10.80
C ASP A 22 -24.96 9.55 11.81
N ALA A 23 -23.74 9.89 11.37
CA ALA A 23 -22.53 10.36 12.11
C ALA A 23 -21.30 9.51 11.72
N GLY A 24 -20.20 10.02 11.13
CA GLY A 24 -19.63 11.36 11.16
C GLY A 24 -18.53 11.43 12.21
N SER A 25 -17.25 11.19 11.83
CA SER A 25 -16.05 11.81 12.44
C SER A 25 -14.75 11.35 11.77
N ALA A 26 -13.90 12.33 11.43
CA ALA A 26 -12.57 12.22 10.85
C ALA A 26 -11.46 12.37 11.95
N PRO A 27 -10.17 12.17 11.64
CA PRO A 27 -9.17 11.65 12.58
C PRO A 27 -8.24 12.70 13.21
N GLY A 28 -7.65 12.35 14.36
CA GLY A 28 -6.60 13.12 15.05
C GLY A 28 -5.26 12.38 15.09
N THR A 29 -4.24 13.03 14.54
CA THR A 29 -2.83 12.63 14.45
C THR A 29 -2.08 12.73 15.78
N ALA A 30 -1.20 11.77 16.04
CA ALA A 30 -0.26 11.74 17.16
C ALA A 30 1.07 12.47 16.84
N ARG A 31 1.56 13.27 17.79
CA ARG A 31 2.97 13.66 17.95
C ARG A 31 3.29 13.72 19.44
N GLY A 32 4.39 13.10 19.83
CA GLY A 32 4.94 13.16 21.19
C GLY A 32 6.34 12.58 21.24
N LEU A 33 7.33 13.45 21.08
CA LEU A 33 8.75 13.26 21.36
C LEU A 33 9.03 13.63 22.83
N GLY A 34 10.11 13.07 23.41
CA GLY A 34 10.72 13.48 24.68
C GLY A 34 10.98 12.26 25.57
N ALA A 35 12.16 11.63 25.59
CA ALA A 35 13.46 12.12 26.05
C ALA A 35 13.52 12.41 27.56
N LEU A 36 14.42 11.69 28.25
CA LEU A 36 15.48 12.18 29.15
C LEU A 36 15.64 11.39 30.47
N GLN A 37 16.91 11.04 30.72
CA GLN A 37 17.67 11.11 31.99
C GLN A 37 17.19 10.21 33.14
N GLY A 38 18.03 9.43 33.82
CA GLY A 38 19.43 9.65 34.20
C GLY A 38 19.51 9.61 35.74
N LEU A 39 20.71 9.33 36.27
CA LEU A 39 21.12 9.31 37.70
C LEU A 39 20.85 7.99 38.45
N ALA A 40 21.67 7.50 39.38
CA ALA A 40 23.02 7.85 39.83
C ALA A 40 23.48 6.72 40.80
N GLU A 41 24.76 6.79 41.14
CA GLU A 41 25.57 6.00 42.08
C GLU A 41 24.96 5.90 43.50
N ASP A 42 25.23 4.82 44.25
CA ASP A 42 26.22 4.84 45.35
C ASP A 42 26.23 3.58 46.25
N ALA A 43 27.47 3.20 46.58
CA ALA A 43 28.04 2.64 47.80
C ALA A 43 27.22 1.89 48.89
N ALA A 44 27.74 0.68 49.18
CA ALA A 44 28.26 0.20 50.48
C ALA A 44 27.36 -0.02 51.72
N GLY A 45 27.60 -1.18 52.36
CA GLY A 45 27.21 -1.55 53.72
C GLY A 45 26.66 -2.99 53.73
N THR A 46 27.16 -3.99 54.47
CA THR A 46 27.81 -3.98 55.79
C THR A 46 28.49 -5.32 56.08
N ALA A 47 29.66 -5.28 56.72
CA ALA A 47 30.32 -6.36 57.48
C ALA A 47 29.85 -6.33 58.97
N PRO A 48 30.44 -7.03 59.99
CA PRO A 48 31.40 -8.16 60.09
C PRO A 48 30.96 -9.21 61.20
N PRO A 49 31.84 -9.87 62.01
CA PRO A 49 32.57 -11.16 61.84
C PRO A 49 32.30 -12.15 63.04
N PRO A 50 33.19 -13.05 63.58
CA PRO A 50 34.42 -13.74 63.10
C PRO A 50 34.55 -15.29 63.41
N LEU A 51 35.62 -15.92 62.85
CA LEU A 51 36.42 -17.13 63.27
C LEU A 51 35.83 -18.56 63.14
N PRO A 52 36.63 -19.68 63.10
CA PRO A 52 38.09 -19.81 63.34
C PRO A 52 38.93 -20.68 62.35
N SER A 53 40.25 -20.58 62.49
CA SER A 53 41.26 -21.58 62.10
C SER A 53 41.97 -22.05 63.38
N GLY A 54 42.24 -23.35 63.55
CA GLY A 54 43.17 -23.78 64.61
C GLY A 54 43.08 -25.25 65.04
N ALA A 55 44.12 -25.99 64.65
CA ALA A 55 44.80 -27.11 65.30
C ALA A 55 44.31 -27.64 66.67
N SER A 56 44.34 -28.99 66.76
CA SER A 56 44.71 -29.85 67.89
C SER A 56 45.01 -29.24 69.27
N LEU A 57 44.39 -29.79 70.31
CA LEU A 57 45.01 -30.40 71.51
C LEU A 57 43.90 -30.90 72.49
N PRO A 58 44.07 -32.05 73.17
CA PRO A 58 43.28 -32.35 74.37
C PRO A 58 44.18 -32.47 75.62
N VAL A 59 43.98 -31.63 76.63
CA VAL A 59 44.46 -31.83 78.01
C VAL A 59 43.47 -31.11 78.99
N PRO A 60 43.50 -31.28 80.33
CA PRO A 60 42.77 -32.27 81.12
C PRO A 60 41.73 -31.68 82.11
N GLY A 61 40.80 -32.54 82.57
CA GLY A 61 40.45 -32.67 84.01
C GLY A 61 39.23 -31.92 84.57
N ARG A 62 38.32 -32.68 85.22
CA ARG A 62 37.74 -32.37 86.55
C ARG A 62 37.16 -33.65 87.18
N ARG A 63 37.85 -34.17 88.20
CA ARG A 63 37.52 -34.14 89.66
C ARG A 63 36.54 -35.24 90.07
N ARG A 64 37.07 -36.31 90.67
CA ARG A 64 37.20 -36.55 92.14
C ARG A 64 36.00 -37.36 92.65
N ARG A 65 36.19 -38.63 93.03
CA ARG A 65 36.52 -39.03 94.41
C ARG A 65 36.52 -40.57 94.63
N TRP A 66 37.66 -41.04 95.15
CA TRP A 66 37.87 -41.99 96.27
C TRP A 66 37.78 -43.52 96.13
N TRP A 67 38.63 -44.15 96.96
CA TRP A 67 38.75 -45.55 97.43
C TRP A 67 39.60 -46.47 96.54
N MET A 68 40.87 -46.68 96.88
CA MET A 68 41.49 -47.52 97.94
C MET A 68 41.94 -48.88 97.37
N ALA A 69 43.24 -49.16 97.58
CA ALA A 69 43.90 -50.48 97.54
C ALA A 69 43.17 -51.49 98.50
N PRO A 70 43.44 -52.82 98.53
CA PRO A 70 44.75 -53.51 98.46
C PRO A 70 44.75 -54.82 97.64
N ALA A 71 45.90 -55.33 97.19
CA ALA A 71 46.75 -56.36 97.82
C ALA A 71 46.03 -57.57 98.45
N LEU A 72 46.27 -58.76 97.86
CA LEU A 72 46.30 -60.12 98.45
C LEU A 72 46.82 -61.02 97.29
N LEU A 73 47.94 -61.75 97.27
CA LEU A 73 48.82 -62.38 98.26
C LEU A 73 48.11 -63.34 99.22
N VAL A 74 47.79 -64.53 98.73
CA VAL A 74 47.82 -65.83 99.43
C VAL A 74 48.09 -66.88 98.33
N ALA A 75 49.23 -67.54 98.17
CA ALA A 75 50.04 -68.38 99.05
C ALA A 75 49.49 -69.82 99.29
N VAL A 76 50.07 -70.78 98.55
CA VAL A 76 50.62 -72.08 99.04
C VAL A 76 49.60 -73.18 99.43
N PRO A 77 49.91 -74.50 99.54
CA PRO A 77 50.86 -75.43 98.88
C PRO A 77 50.08 -76.56 98.14
N GLY A 78 50.64 -77.58 97.49
CA GLY A 78 51.97 -78.13 97.45
C GLY A 78 52.02 -79.40 96.58
N THR A 79 53.26 -79.76 96.25
CA THR A 79 53.80 -81.14 96.33
C THR A 79 53.13 -82.24 95.48
N VAL A 80 53.82 -83.01 94.62
CA VAL A 80 55.15 -83.62 94.80
C VAL A 80 55.56 -84.27 93.46
N PHE A 81 56.84 -84.07 93.13
CA PHE A 81 57.79 -84.93 92.40
C PHE A 81 57.49 -85.50 91.01
N GLY A 82 58.42 -85.18 90.10
CA GLY A 82 59.35 -86.19 89.58
C GLY A 82 59.33 -86.42 88.08
N GLY A 83 60.43 -86.10 87.39
CA GLY A 83 60.72 -86.69 86.07
C GLY A 83 61.39 -85.80 85.02
N ILE A 84 62.70 -85.58 85.19
CA ILE A 84 63.77 -85.63 84.18
C ILE A 84 63.44 -85.28 82.69
N GLY A 85 64.04 -84.18 82.21
CA GLY A 85 64.74 -84.14 80.92
C GLY A 85 64.06 -83.44 79.73
N VAL A 86 64.55 -82.24 79.38
CA VAL A 86 65.00 -81.77 78.04
C VAL A 86 65.22 -80.25 78.15
N TRP A 87 66.48 -79.80 77.94
CA TRP A 87 66.83 -78.38 77.91
C TRP A 87 66.21 -77.70 76.67
N ARG A 88 65.18 -76.87 76.86
CA ARG A 88 64.71 -75.94 75.82
C ARG A 88 65.55 -74.67 75.86
N LEU A 89 66.22 -74.37 74.74
CA LEU A 89 66.83 -73.08 74.43
C LEU A 89 65.79 -71.96 74.67
N GLY A 90 66.03 -71.13 75.68
CA GLY A 90 65.15 -70.02 76.04
C GLY A 90 65.15 -68.95 74.95
N LYS A 91 63.96 -68.48 74.56
CA LYS A 91 63.76 -67.25 73.79
C LYS A 91 64.44 -66.10 74.54
N GLY A 92 65.48 -65.50 73.96
CA GLY A 92 66.12 -64.30 74.51
C GLY A 92 65.18 -63.08 74.49
N PRO A 93 65.42 -62.07 75.33
CA PRO A 93 64.59 -60.85 75.38
C PRO A 93 64.65 -60.10 74.03
N ALA A 94 63.51 -59.58 73.58
CA ALA A 94 63.32 -58.91 72.28
C ALA A 94 64.22 -57.68 72.02
N ALA A 95 65.01 -57.25 73.00
CA ALA A 95 65.97 -56.14 72.90
C ALA A 95 67.40 -56.58 72.54
N ALA A 96 67.67 -57.89 72.36
CA ALA A 96 69.02 -58.40 72.15
C ALA A 96 69.56 -58.27 70.70
N CYS A 97 68.69 -58.06 69.69
CA CYS A 97 69.10 -57.92 68.28
C CYS A 97 68.56 -56.61 67.69
N GLY A 98 69.31 -55.51 67.81
CA GLY A 98 69.03 -54.27 67.10
C GLY A 98 67.61 -53.70 67.27
N VAL A 99 67.21 -52.80 66.37
CA VAL A 99 66.01 -51.95 66.53
C VAL A 99 64.73 -52.80 66.69
N PRO A 100 63.99 -52.72 67.83
CA PRO A 100 62.87 -53.63 68.16
C PRO A 100 61.71 -53.67 67.14
N ARG A 101 61.65 -52.69 66.23
CA ARG A 101 60.60 -52.62 65.20
C ARG A 101 60.90 -53.46 63.96
N ALA A 102 62.17 -53.75 63.65
CA ALA A 102 62.56 -54.44 62.42
C ALA A 102 62.68 -55.97 62.58
N CYS A 103 63.15 -56.43 63.74
CA CYS A 103 63.33 -57.86 64.02
C CYS A 103 62.14 -58.45 64.77
N GLY A 104 61.49 -59.47 64.19
CA GLY A 104 60.36 -60.17 64.81
C GLY A 104 60.78 -61.33 65.70
N ARG A 105 61.94 -61.94 65.41
CA ARG A 105 62.48 -63.06 66.18
C ARG A 105 64.01 -63.08 66.18
N CYS A 106 64.58 -63.04 67.38
CA CYS A 106 66.01 -63.19 67.64
C CYS A 106 66.43 -64.66 67.75
N GLU A 107 67.55 -65.01 67.11
CA GLU A 107 68.18 -66.32 67.19
C GLU A 107 69.67 -66.18 67.56
N LEU A 108 70.15 -67.08 68.42
CA LEU A 108 71.55 -67.09 68.87
C LEU A 108 72.38 -67.88 67.85
N ARG A 109 73.39 -67.26 67.24
CA ARG A 109 74.28 -67.94 66.27
C ARG A 109 75.74 -67.91 66.72
N PRO A 110 76.51 -69.01 66.49
CA PRO A 110 77.92 -69.07 66.86
C PRO A 110 78.79 -68.35 65.82
N GLU A 111 79.32 -67.17 66.17
CA GLU A 111 80.46 -66.56 65.48
C GLU A 111 81.69 -66.67 66.42
N LEU A 112 82.81 -67.20 65.94
CA LEU A 112 84.03 -67.32 66.76
C LEU A 112 84.63 -65.91 66.98
N PRO A 113 84.97 -65.49 68.21
CA PRO A 113 85.05 -66.26 69.45
C PRO A 113 83.91 -66.00 70.47
N LEU A 114 82.79 -65.35 70.11
CA LEU A 114 81.66 -65.07 71.02
C LEU A 114 80.28 -65.16 70.34
N TRP A 115 79.30 -65.79 71.01
CA TRP A 115 77.91 -65.87 70.53
C TRP A 115 77.24 -64.50 70.43
N ALA A 116 76.72 -64.16 69.24
CA ALA A 116 76.00 -62.92 68.99
C ALA A 116 74.52 -63.19 68.66
N TRP A 117 73.63 -62.39 69.23
CA TRP A 117 72.21 -62.42 68.91
C TRP A 117 71.96 -61.73 67.57
N ARG A 118 71.41 -62.46 66.58
CA ARG A 118 71.05 -61.90 65.26
C ARG A 118 69.59 -62.15 64.95
N CYS A 119 69.02 -61.42 64.00
CA CYS A 119 67.64 -61.65 63.61
C CYS A 119 67.51 -62.93 62.78
N GLY A 120 66.61 -63.83 63.18
CA GLY A 120 66.27 -65.03 62.42
C GLY A 120 65.05 -64.84 61.51
N GLN A 121 64.17 -63.90 61.85
CA GLN A 121 63.00 -63.53 61.04
C GLN A 121 62.62 -62.06 61.25
N CYS A 122 62.56 -61.30 60.17
CA CYS A 122 62.17 -59.89 60.18
C CYS A 122 60.65 -59.71 60.26
N ASN A 123 60.21 -58.58 60.83
CA ASN A 123 58.80 -58.17 60.81
C ASN A 123 58.35 -57.80 59.38
N LEU A 124 57.04 -57.86 59.10
CA LEU A 124 56.49 -57.40 57.82
C LEU A 124 56.94 -55.97 57.50
N GLY A 125 57.38 -55.73 56.27
CA GLY A 125 58.02 -54.47 55.86
C GLY A 125 59.53 -54.48 55.90
N TYR A 126 60.16 -55.58 56.32
CA TYR A 126 61.61 -55.74 56.38
C TYR A 126 62.04 -57.10 55.80
N HIS A 127 63.21 -57.17 55.17
CA HIS A 127 63.84 -58.40 54.72
C HIS A 127 65.16 -58.65 55.47
N LEU A 128 65.54 -59.93 55.58
CA LEU A 128 66.72 -60.36 56.29
C LEU A 128 67.94 -60.31 55.38
N LEU A 129 68.95 -59.54 55.76
CA LEU A 129 70.25 -59.49 55.10
C LEU A 129 71.13 -60.68 55.54
N GLN A 130 72.17 -60.98 54.76
CA GLN A 130 73.08 -62.10 55.02
C GLN A 130 73.83 -61.96 56.37
N ASP A 131 73.99 -60.73 56.84
CA ASP A 131 74.54 -60.39 58.14
C ASP A 131 73.44 -60.37 59.24
N GLY A 132 72.34 -61.09 59.09
CA GLY A 132 71.34 -61.26 60.15
C GLY A 132 70.67 -59.96 60.64
N ASN A 133 70.80 -58.87 59.88
CA ASN A 133 70.15 -57.58 60.13
C ASN A 133 68.90 -57.45 59.25
N CYS A 134 67.91 -56.72 59.74
CA CYS A 134 66.67 -56.48 58.99
C CYS A 134 66.70 -55.10 58.35
N GLN A 135 66.60 -55.04 57.03
CA GLN A 135 66.48 -53.80 56.28
C GLN A 135 65.05 -53.60 55.81
N ALA A 136 64.56 -52.35 55.82
CA ALA A 136 63.23 -52.04 55.33
C ALA A 136 63.13 -52.42 53.85
N ASN A 137 62.05 -53.08 53.47
CA ASN A 137 61.79 -53.44 52.08
C ASN A 137 61.63 -52.16 51.25
N ASN A 138 62.27 -52.14 50.08
CA ASN A 138 62.13 -51.05 49.12
C ASN A 138 61.16 -51.47 48.01
N CYS A 139 59.91 -51.03 48.10
CA CYS A 139 58.91 -51.29 47.07
C CYS A 139 59.02 -50.28 45.92
N THR A 140 58.60 -50.70 44.74
CA THR A 140 58.37 -49.80 43.60
C THR A 140 56.87 -49.57 43.42
N CYS A 141 56.49 -48.49 42.73
CA CYS A 141 55.11 -48.24 42.36
C CYS A 141 55.07 -47.40 41.09
N GLN A 142 54.52 -47.96 40.00
CA GLN A 142 54.25 -47.21 38.79
C GLN A 142 52.91 -46.45 38.93
N GLY A 143 52.91 -45.14 38.67
CA GLY A 143 51.71 -44.31 38.76
C GLY A 143 51.34 -43.83 40.17
N GLY A 144 52.23 -44.00 41.16
CA GLY A 144 51.99 -43.58 42.53
C GLY A 144 53.24 -43.57 43.41
N SER A 145 53.04 -43.48 44.73
CA SER A 145 54.13 -43.61 45.70
C SER A 145 54.24 -45.05 46.21
N PRO A 146 55.48 -45.56 46.40
CA PRO A 146 55.69 -46.91 46.90
C PRO A 146 55.13 -47.07 48.31
N ALA A 147 54.63 -48.26 48.61
CA ALA A 147 54.15 -48.60 49.94
C ALA A 147 55.31 -48.64 50.94
N GLU A 148 55.07 -48.16 52.17
CA GLU A 148 56.06 -48.15 53.24
C GLU A 148 55.67 -49.10 54.40
N GLY A 149 56.66 -49.51 55.18
CA GLY A 149 56.47 -50.36 56.35
C GLY A 149 55.78 -51.69 56.01
N SER A 150 54.84 -52.13 56.87
CA SER A 150 54.20 -53.45 56.74
C SER A 150 53.37 -53.67 55.45
N SER A 151 53.08 -52.60 54.70
CA SER A 151 52.38 -52.69 53.41
C SER A 151 53.30 -53.12 52.25
N CYS A 152 54.62 -52.94 52.39
CA CYS A 152 55.64 -53.41 51.45
C CYS A 152 56.17 -54.80 51.86
N ARG A 153 55.56 -55.86 51.34
CA ARG A 153 55.72 -57.21 51.92
C ARG A 153 57.01 -57.92 51.52
N ARG A 154 57.55 -57.60 50.34
CA ARG A 154 58.81 -58.14 49.82
C ARG A 154 59.66 -57.02 49.25
N ASP A 155 60.97 -57.13 49.42
CA ASP A 155 61.90 -56.20 48.80
C ASP A 155 61.83 -56.28 47.27
N GLY A 156 61.76 -55.12 46.60
CA GLY A 156 61.62 -55.02 45.13
C GLY A 156 60.22 -55.33 44.57
N GLU A 157 59.22 -55.56 45.42
CA GLU A 157 57.82 -55.78 44.99
C GLU A 157 57.17 -54.47 44.52
N GLU A 158 56.32 -54.56 43.47
CA GLU A 158 55.46 -53.45 43.09
C GLU A 158 54.24 -53.39 44.00
N SER A 159 54.22 -52.40 44.89
CA SER A 159 53.12 -52.17 45.83
C SER A 159 53.03 -50.67 46.13
N CYS A 160 51.85 -50.11 45.93
CA CYS A 160 51.58 -48.69 46.05
C CYS A 160 50.94 -48.33 47.39
N GLY A 161 51.46 -47.28 48.05
CA GLY A 161 50.90 -46.72 49.29
C GLY A 161 49.85 -45.65 49.03
N ALA A 162 50.03 -44.89 47.95
CA ALA A 162 49.04 -43.96 47.41
C ALA A 162 49.22 -43.85 45.90
N CYS A 163 48.14 -43.56 45.17
CA CYS A 163 48.20 -43.35 43.72
C CYS A 163 48.28 -41.86 43.38
N GLY A 164 49.03 -41.54 42.33
CA GLY A 164 49.12 -40.20 41.78
C GLY A 164 47.83 -39.78 41.07
N PHE A 165 47.73 -38.51 40.71
CA PHE A 165 46.61 -38.00 39.91
C PHE A 165 46.45 -38.82 38.62
N GLY A 166 45.22 -39.19 38.27
CA GLY A 166 44.93 -40.04 37.12
C GLY A 166 44.95 -41.54 37.42
N TYR A 167 45.24 -41.96 38.65
CA TYR A 167 45.25 -43.37 39.04
C TYR A 167 44.48 -43.59 40.35
N HIS A 168 43.89 -44.77 40.52
CA HIS A 168 43.26 -45.21 41.76
C HIS A 168 43.88 -46.53 42.24
N LEU A 169 43.79 -46.77 43.54
CA LEU A 169 44.36 -47.98 44.15
C LEU A 169 43.42 -49.17 43.90
N ALA A 170 43.77 -50.00 42.92
CA ALA A 170 43.11 -51.28 42.66
C ALA A 170 43.90 -52.40 43.35
N GLY A 171 43.51 -52.73 44.58
CA GLY A 171 44.24 -53.68 45.42
C GLY A 171 45.54 -53.10 45.99
N ARG A 172 46.69 -53.42 45.36
CA ARG A 172 48.02 -52.88 45.71
C ARG A 172 48.70 -52.14 44.56
N LEU A 173 48.04 -52.05 43.41
CA LEU A 173 48.57 -51.43 42.21
C LEU A 173 47.77 -50.17 41.88
N CYS A 174 48.43 -49.20 41.27
CA CYS A 174 47.76 -48.02 40.75
C CYS A 174 47.27 -48.31 39.33
N SER A 175 45.94 -48.31 39.16
CA SER A 175 45.30 -48.46 37.85
C SER A 175 44.85 -47.10 37.34
N ALA A 176 45.07 -46.82 36.06
CA ALA A 176 44.64 -45.56 35.46
C ALA A 176 43.11 -45.41 35.59
N ASN A 177 42.66 -44.22 36.00
CA ASN A 177 41.25 -43.92 36.18
C ASN A 177 40.52 -44.00 34.83
N ARG A 178 39.41 -44.73 34.80
CA ARG A 178 38.52 -44.79 33.64
C ARG A 178 37.40 -43.80 33.83
N CYS A 179 37.39 -42.77 32.99
CA CYS A 179 36.40 -41.70 33.07
C CYS A 179 35.07 -42.12 32.41
N THR A 180 34.00 -41.44 32.75
CA THR A 180 32.72 -41.49 32.02
C THR A 180 32.46 -40.15 31.35
N CYS A 181 31.65 -40.16 30.29
CA CYS A 181 31.15 -38.93 29.69
C CYS A 181 29.75 -39.17 29.11
N HIS A 182 28.79 -38.36 29.51
CA HIS A 182 27.43 -38.32 29.00
C HIS A 182 27.26 -37.14 28.04
N GLY A 183 26.85 -37.42 26.80
CA GLY A 183 26.68 -36.40 25.77
C GLY A 183 28.00 -35.93 25.14
N GLY A 184 29.01 -36.80 25.17
CA GLY A 184 30.32 -36.56 24.59
C GLY A 184 31.19 -37.81 24.59
N THR A 185 32.45 -37.65 24.23
CA THR A 185 33.44 -38.72 24.17
C THR A 185 34.26 -38.81 25.46
N VAL A 186 34.56 -40.04 25.88
CA VAL A 186 35.43 -40.29 27.03
C VAL A 186 36.88 -39.99 26.64
N PRO A 187 37.63 -39.20 27.42
CA PRO A 187 39.04 -38.90 27.17
C PRO A 187 39.93 -40.12 27.46
N GLU A 188 41.22 -40.02 27.12
CA GLU A 188 42.19 -41.09 27.37
C GLU A 188 42.28 -41.47 28.86
N ALA A 189 42.60 -42.74 29.12
CA ALA A 189 42.67 -43.29 30.48
C ALA A 189 43.65 -42.50 31.37
N GLY A 190 43.25 -42.21 32.60
CA GLY A 190 44.02 -41.42 33.56
C GLY A 190 43.84 -39.89 33.46
N SER A 191 42.94 -39.41 32.60
CA SER A 191 42.66 -37.97 32.47
C SER A 191 41.82 -37.38 33.61
N CYS A 192 41.18 -38.22 34.44
CA CYS A 192 40.30 -37.81 35.53
C CYS A 192 40.85 -38.11 36.93
N GLY A 193 40.45 -37.28 37.89
CA GLY A 193 40.94 -37.31 39.27
C GLY A 193 40.46 -38.51 40.10
N ALA A 194 39.39 -39.19 39.68
CA ALA A 194 38.88 -40.40 40.30
C ALA A 194 38.35 -41.37 39.25
N ASP A 195 38.39 -42.68 39.54
CA ASP A 195 37.81 -43.71 38.68
C ASP A 195 36.28 -43.54 38.62
N GLY A 196 35.73 -43.64 37.40
CA GLY A 196 34.31 -43.38 37.14
C GLY A 196 33.89 -41.91 37.22
N ALA A 197 34.84 -40.97 37.34
CA ALA A 197 34.52 -39.54 37.32
C ALA A 197 34.05 -39.08 35.93
N GLU A 198 33.05 -38.20 35.92
CA GLU A 198 32.51 -37.61 34.71
C GLU A 198 33.49 -36.56 34.16
N GLN A 199 34.13 -36.89 33.05
CA GLN A 199 35.05 -36.01 32.34
C GLN A 199 34.98 -36.27 30.84
N CYS A 200 34.71 -35.23 30.07
CA CYS A 200 34.51 -35.32 28.63
C CYS A 200 35.72 -34.76 27.85
N GLY A 201 36.10 -35.44 26.76
CA GLY A 201 37.14 -34.98 25.83
C GLY A 201 36.57 -34.03 24.77
N THR A 202 35.46 -34.42 24.15
CA THR A 202 34.66 -33.58 23.23
C THR A 202 33.18 -33.79 23.51
N CYS A 203 32.35 -32.80 23.19
CA CYS A 203 30.90 -32.92 23.32
C CYS A 203 30.24 -33.32 22.00
N ASP A 204 29.17 -34.11 22.08
CA ASP A 204 28.36 -34.51 20.94
C ASP A 204 27.51 -33.34 20.41
N ALA A 205 27.01 -33.45 19.17
CA ALA A 205 26.11 -32.46 18.61
C ALA A 205 24.85 -32.29 19.47
N GLY A 206 24.52 -31.03 19.82
CA GLY A 206 23.45 -30.73 20.78
C GLY A 206 23.94 -30.55 22.22
N PHE A 207 25.24 -30.64 22.47
CA PHE A 207 25.88 -30.34 23.75
C PHE A 207 27.02 -29.32 23.58
N HIS A 208 27.30 -28.55 24.62
CA HIS A 208 28.42 -27.62 24.69
C HIS A 208 29.28 -27.88 25.94
N PRO A 209 30.55 -27.46 25.95
CA PRO A 209 31.41 -27.60 27.12
C PRO A 209 30.88 -26.82 28.33
N GLY A 210 30.56 -27.54 29.40
CA GLY A 210 30.14 -27.02 30.71
C GLY A 210 31.18 -27.29 31.78
N GLY A 211 32.44 -26.91 31.53
CA GLY A 211 33.59 -27.29 32.38
C GLY A 211 34.15 -28.65 31.96
N GLN A 212 34.17 -29.62 32.88
CA GLN A 212 34.63 -30.99 32.60
C GLN A 212 33.53 -31.91 32.04
N SER A 213 32.29 -31.43 31.96
CA SER A 213 31.14 -32.19 31.49
C SER A 213 30.50 -31.53 30.27
N CYS A 214 29.67 -32.27 29.54
CA CYS A 214 28.91 -31.76 28.42
C CYS A 214 27.49 -31.37 28.87
N SER A 215 27.13 -30.10 28.67
CA SER A 215 25.81 -29.57 28.98
C SER A 215 24.96 -29.52 27.71
N GLN A 216 23.69 -29.91 27.80
CA GLN A 216 22.80 -29.87 26.64
C GLN A 216 22.57 -28.42 26.19
N ASN A 217 22.68 -28.17 24.89
CA ASN A 217 22.41 -26.85 24.31
C ASN A 217 20.94 -26.48 24.50
N ARG A 218 20.72 -25.23 24.90
CA ARG A 218 19.39 -24.66 25.10
C ARG A 218 19.12 -23.56 24.07
N CYS A 219 18.40 -23.93 23.02
CA CYS A 219 18.03 -22.98 21.98
C CYS A 219 16.84 -22.11 22.38
N THR A 220 16.73 -20.97 21.71
CA THR A 220 15.58 -20.06 21.77
C THR A 220 14.83 -20.10 20.45
N CYS A 221 13.54 -19.75 20.48
CA CYS A 221 12.73 -19.57 19.27
C CYS A 221 11.69 -18.50 19.57
N ARG A 222 11.66 -17.42 18.77
CA ARG A 222 10.82 -16.25 19.09
C ARG A 222 9.35 -16.42 18.70
N HIS A 223 9.08 -17.26 17.71
CA HIS A 223 7.76 -17.43 17.09
C HIS A 223 7.41 -18.91 16.93
N GLY A 224 7.70 -19.71 17.96
CA GLY A 224 7.47 -21.15 17.93
C GLY A 224 8.15 -21.90 19.08
N ALA A 225 8.33 -23.20 18.88
CA ALA A 225 8.98 -24.06 19.87
C ALA A 225 10.49 -24.16 19.60
N PRO A 226 11.36 -24.00 20.62
CA PRO A 226 12.81 -24.14 20.43
C PRO A 226 13.21 -25.55 20.00
N ALA A 227 14.25 -25.66 19.19
CA ALA A 227 14.85 -26.93 18.79
C ALA A 227 15.54 -27.62 19.98
N ARG A 228 15.68 -28.95 19.89
CA ARG A 228 16.30 -29.79 20.93
C ARG A 228 17.28 -30.78 20.32
N GLY A 229 18.21 -31.30 21.13
CA GLY A 229 19.21 -32.27 20.70
C GLY A 229 20.11 -31.71 19.59
N ALA A 230 20.46 -32.52 18.60
CA ALA A 230 21.36 -32.14 17.52
C ALA A 230 20.88 -30.96 16.64
N ALA A 231 19.57 -30.70 16.60
CA ALA A 231 19.01 -29.53 15.89
C ALA A 231 19.26 -28.20 16.63
N CYS A 232 19.68 -28.27 17.89
CA CYS A 232 20.18 -27.14 18.67
C CYS A 232 21.71 -27.18 18.72
N ASP A 233 22.34 -26.77 17.62
CA ASP A 233 23.77 -26.92 17.38
C ASP A 233 24.66 -26.02 18.25
N MET A 234 24.12 -24.90 18.73
CA MET A 234 24.81 -23.98 19.64
C MET A 234 23.89 -23.55 20.79
N ASP A 235 24.45 -23.46 21.99
CA ASP A 235 23.73 -22.94 23.16
C ASP A 235 23.28 -21.48 22.93
N GLY A 236 22.04 -21.19 23.27
CA GLY A 236 21.43 -19.87 23.06
C GLY A 236 21.06 -19.53 21.61
N ALA A 237 21.31 -20.41 20.62
CA ALA A 237 20.98 -20.13 19.22
C ALA A 237 19.47 -20.00 18.98
N GLU A 238 19.09 -19.17 18.00
CA GLU A 238 17.72 -19.14 17.47
C GLU A 238 17.55 -20.35 16.55
N ARG A 239 16.87 -21.37 17.06
CA ARG A 239 16.54 -22.59 16.33
C ARG A 239 15.15 -23.03 16.75
N CYS A 240 14.26 -23.17 15.79
CA CYS A 240 12.88 -23.59 15.97
C CYS A 240 12.67 -25.04 15.50
N SER A 241 11.88 -25.81 16.25
CA SER A 241 11.38 -27.14 15.85
C SER A 241 9.97 -27.07 15.26
N TYR A 242 9.24 -26.01 15.58
CA TYR A 242 7.88 -25.74 15.13
C TYR A 242 7.65 -24.23 15.16
N CYS A 243 6.76 -23.73 14.31
CA CYS A 243 6.43 -22.32 14.19
C CYS A 243 4.96 -22.05 14.51
N ASP A 244 4.69 -20.91 15.15
CA ASP A 244 3.33 -20.47 15.45
C ASP A 244 2.52 -20.17 14.17
N GLY A 245 1.19 -20.10 14.30
CA GLY A 245 0.28 -19.91 13.17
C GLY A 245 0.61 -18.68 12.31
N GLY A 246 0.60 -18.86 10.98
CA GLY A 246 1.00 -17.83 10.02
C GLY A 246 2.50 -17.78 9.72
N LEU A 247 3.28 -18.71 10.27
CA LEU A 247 4.68 -18.94 9.93
C LEU A 247 4.90 -20.39 9.48
N HIS A 248 5.97 -20.63 8.74
CA HIS A 248 6.45 -21.96 8.38
C HIS A 248 7.95 -22.08 8.66
N LEU A 249 8.39 -23.30 8.89
CA LEU A 249 9.76 -23.62 9.25
C LEU A 249 10.62 -23.72 7.98
N VAL A 250 11.66 -22.88 7.88
CA VAL A 250 12.68 -22.93 6.82
C VAL A 250 14.04 -23.01 7.49
N GLU A 251 14.76 -24.11 7.29
CA GLU A 251 16.11 -24.32 7.83
C GLU A 251 16.23 -24.05 9.35
N SER A 252 15.22 -24.47 10.12
CA SER A 252 15.10 -24.22 11.57
C SER A 252 14.76 -22.78 11.99
N PHE A 253 14.37 -21.91 11.05
CA PHE A 253 13.90 -20.56 11.34
C PHE A 253 12.42 -20.41 10.97
N CYS A 254 11.67 -19.65 11.76
CA CYS A 254 10.28 -19.36 11.47
C CYS A 254 10.16 -18.15 10.53
N GLN A 255 9.70 -18.39 9.30
CA GLN A 255 9.43 -17.36 8.31
C GLN A 255 7.93 -17.17 8.13
N LYS A 256 7.49 -15.94 7.84
CA LYS A 256 6.06 -15.67 7.60
C LYS A 256 5.58 -16.42 6.36
N ASN A 257 4.40 -17.03 6.47
CA ASN A 257 3.72 -17.61 5.31
C ASN A 257 3.47 -16.54 4.26
N ARG A 258 3.71 -16.88 3.00
CA ARG A 258 3.44 -16.02 1.85
C ARG A 258 2.43 -16.72 0.94
N CYS A 259 1.28 -16.09 0.77
CA CYS A 259 0.25 -16.62 -0.10
C CYS A 259 0.59 -16.33 -1.58
N VAL A 260 -0.12 -17.02 -2.47
CA VAL A 260 -0.16 -16.71 -3.90
C VAL A 260 -1.48 -16.03 -4.20
N CYS A 261 -1.45 -14.93 -4.96
CA CYS A 261 -2.64 -14.25 -5.43
C CYS A 261 -2.53 -14.03 -6.93
N LEU A 262 -3.58 -14.42 -7.67
CA LEU A 262 -3.71 -14.12 -9.09
C LEU A 262 -4.58 -12.87 -9.24
N ASN A 263 -4.11 -11.89 -10.01
CA ASN A 263 -4.76 -10.58 -10.23
C ASN A 263 -4.92 -9.75 -8.95
N GLY A 264 -3.90 -9.74 -8.10
CA GLY A 264 -3.88 -8.95 -6.88
C GLY A 264 -2.61 -9.15 -6.05
N SER A 265 -2.59 -8.58 -4.85
CA SER A 265 -1.48 -8.73 -3.92
C SER A 265 -1.72 -9.87 -2.92
N PRO A 266 -0.71 -10.70 -2.60
CA PRO A 266 -0.89 -11.83 -1.70
C PRO A 266 -0.97 -11.41 -0.22
N LEU A 267 -1.69 -12.20 0.57
CA LEU A 267 -1.62 -12.13 2.03
C LEU A 267 -0.27 -12.66 2.57
N THR A 268 0.11 -12.21 3.75
CA THR A 268 1.31 -12.70 4.47
C THR A 268 1.03 -12.91 5.95
N GLY A 269 1.83 -13.76 6.60
CA GLY A 269 1.72 -14.00 8.04
C GLY A 269 0.42 -14.71 8.42
N ALA A 270 -0.21 -14.27 9.50
CA ALA A 270 -1.43 -14.87 10.05
C ALA A 270 -2.63 -14.92 9.07
N GLY A 271 -2.68 -14.02 8.09
CA GLY A 271 -3.70 -14.06 7.02
C GLY A 271 -3.47 -15.16 5.99
N CYS A 272 -2.34 -15.87 6.05
CA CYS A 272 -1.97 -16.94 5.15
C CYS A 272 -1.80 -18.25 5.95
N GLU A 273 -2.85 -19.08 5.97
CA GLU A 273 -2.93 -20.29 6.80
C GLU A 273 -1.74 -21.24 6.60
N HIS A 274 -1.33 -21.41 5.34
CA HIS A 274 -0.14 -22.18 4.95
C HIS A 274 0.60 -21.44 3.83
N ASP A 275 1.92 -21.62 3.76
CA ASP A 275 2.72 -21.05 2.67
C ASP A 275 2.21 -21.54 1.30
N GLY A 276 2.13 -20.62 0.34
CA GLY A 276 1.58 -20.90 -0.99
C GLY A 276 0.05 -20.95 -1.09
N ALA A 277 -0.71 -20.75 -0.01
CA ALA A 277 -2.17 -20.71 -0.08
C ALA A 277 -2.69 -19.62 -1.03
N LYS A 278 -3.82 -19.86 -1.71
CA LYS A 278 -4.37 -18.96 -2.73
C LYS A 278 -5.25 -17.87 -2.13
N ARG A 279 -4.65 -16.83 -1.56
CA ARG A 279 -5.38 -15.74 -0.90
C ARG A 279 -4.78 -14.37 -1.21
N CYS A 280 -5.66 -13.43 -1.46
CA CYS A 280 -5.40 -12.07 -1.86
C CYS A 280 -5.72 -11.10 -0.73
N ARG A 281 -4.86 -10.09 -0.56
CA ARG A 281 -5.07 -8.95 0.32
C ARG A 281 -5.91 -7.88 -0.37
N GLU A 282 -5.57 -7.58 -1.62
CA GLU A 282 -6.29 -6.66 -2.49
C GLU A 282 -6.22 -7.15 -3.93
N CYS A 283 -7.12 -6.65 -4.79
CA CYS A 283 -7.20 -7.05 -6.18
C CYS A 283 -6.72 -5.94 -7.11
N ASP A 284 -6.15 -6.33 -8.24
CA ASP A 284 -5.74 -5.42 -9.29
C ASP A 284 -6.95 -4.73 -9.93
N PRO A 285 -6.80 -3.55 -10.55
CA PRO A 285 -7.89 -2.88 -11.27
C PRO A 285 -8.56 -3.79 -12.31
N GLY A 286 -9.89 -3.87 -12.28
CA GLY A 286 -10.67 -4.79 -13.10
C GLY A 286 -11.09 -6.08 -12.39
N PHE A 287 -10.71 -6.25 -11.12
CA PHE A 287 -11.10 -7.35 -10.27
C PHE A 287 -11.62 -6.85 -8.91
N HIS A 288 -12.44 -7.66 -8.24
CA HIS A 288 -12.91 -7.41 -6.88
C HIS A 288 -12.58 -8.61 -5.98
N LEU A 289 -12.40 -8.32 -4.69
CA LEU A 289 -12.11 -9.33 -3.68
C LEU A 289 -13.40 -10.02 -3.25
N VAL A 290 -13.47 -11.33 -3.43
CA VAL A 290 -14.55 -12.17 -2.91
C VAL A 290 -14.25 -12.48 -1.45
N ALA A 291 -14.98 -11.83 -0.54
CA ALA A 291 -14.68 -11.87 0.90
C ALA A 291 -14.73 -13.27 1.52
N GLN A 292 -15.51 -14.18 0.94
CA GLN A 292 -15.69 -15.54 1.45
C GLN A 292 -14.42 -16.40 1.31
N ASN A 293 -13.63 -16.18 0.26
CA ASN A 293 -12.47 -17.02 -0.05
C ASN A 293 -11.18 -16.21 -0.31
N PHE A 294 -11.23 -14.89 -0.18
CA PHE A 294 -10.10 -13.98 -0.41
C PHE A 294 -9.50 -14.14 -1.81
N THR A 295 -10.32 -14.40 -2.84
CA THR A 295 -9.84 -14.48 -4.23
C THR A 295 -10.31 -13.29 -5.06
N CYS A 296 -9.53 -12.95 -6.08
CA CYS A 296 -9.86 -11.87 -6.99
C CYS A 296 -10.65 -12.41 -8.19
N THR A 297 -11.90 -11.94 -8.32
CA THR A 297 -12.78 -12.26 -9.45
C THR A 297 -12.91 -11.05 -10.36
N ARG A 298 -12.97 -11.28 -11.67
CA ARG A 298 -13.08 -10.19 -12.65
C ARG A 298 -14.38 -9.41 -12.43
N ASN A 299 -14.30 -8.09 -12.47
CA ASN A 299 -15.46 -7.23 -12.43
C ASN A 299 -16.30 -7.39 -13.70
N TYR A 300 -17.61 -7.43 -13.52
CA TYR A 300 -18.58 -7.36 -14.59
C TYR A 300 -19.18 -5.95 -14.65
N CYS A 301 -18.99 -5.26 -15.78
CA CYS A 301 -19.64 -3.98 -16.03
C CYS A 301 -20.74 -4.16 -17.08
N PHE A 302 -21.80 -3.38 -16.95
CA PHE A 302 -22.82 -3.26 -17.98
C PHE A 302 -22.82 -1.85 -18.58
N CYS A 303 -23.49 -1.67 -19.71
CA CYS A 303 -23.67 -0.37 -20.32
C CYS A 303 -25.03 -0.35 -21.03
N ARG A 304 -25.88 0.63 -20.71
CA ARG A 304 -27.12 0.83 -21.47
C ARG A 304 -26.81 1.64 -22.71
N ASN A 305 -27.41 1.24 -23.83
CA ASN A 305 -27.25 1.92 -25.13
C ASN A 305 -25.80 1.99 -25.63
N GLY A 306 -24.98 0.99 -25.31
CA GLY A 306 -23.60 0.92 -25.75
C GLY A 306 -22.93 -0.41 -25.41
N SER A 307 -21.61 -0.44 -25.53
CA SER A 307 -20.79 -1.58 -25.13
C SER A 307 -20.09 -1.29 -23.82
N ALA A 308 -20.16 -2.23 -22.87
CA ALA A 308 -19.53 -2.08 -21.57
C ALA A 308 -18.00 -2.08 -21.67
N VAL A 309 -17.33 -1.34 -20.80
CA VAL A 309 -15.88 -1.44 -20.62
C VAL A 309 -15.50 -2.81 -20.05
N THR A 310 -14.34 -3.32 -20.43
CA THR A 310 -13.80 -4.60 -19.95
C THR A 310 -12.42 -4.42 -19.31
N GLY A 311 -11.98 -5.41 -18.53
CA GLY A 311 -10.65 -5.39 -17.91
C GLY A 311 -10.48 -4.24 -16.92
N SER A 312 -9.32 -3.59 -16.94
CA SER A 312 -8.97 -2.51 -15.99
C SER A 312 -9.86 -1.26 -16.10
N GLY A 313 -10.63 -1.09 -17.18
CA GLY A 313 -11.62 -0.03 -17.30
C GLY A 313 -12.87 -0.24 -16.43
N CYS A 314 -13.16 -1.50 -16.05
CA CYS A 314 -14.28 -1.90 -15.20
C CYS A 314 -13.87 -1.92 -13.73
N LEU A 315 -13.83 -0.74 -13.11
CA LEU A 315 -13.25 -0.58 -11.76
C LEU A 315 -14.13 -1.13 -10.63
N LEU A 316 -15.45 -1.20 -10.84
CA LEU A 316 -16.40 -1.66 -9.84
C LEU A 316 -17.30 -2.73 -10.44
N ASP A 317 -17.42 -3.86 -9.75
CA ASP A 317 -18.33 -4.94 -10.14
C ASP A 317 -19.80 -4.48 -10.13
N GLY A 318 -20.54 -4.88 -11.16
CA GLY A 318 -21.93 -4.48 -11.37
C GLY A 318 -22.12 -3.01 -11.76
N SER A 319 -21.07 -2.25 -12.07
CA SER A 319 -21.22 -0.83 -12.41
C SER A 319 -21.63 -0.58 -13.87
N GLU A 320 -22.34 0.52 -14.11
CA GLU A 320 -22.64 1.00 -15.45
C GLU A 320 -21.49 1.83 -16.00
N ARG A 321 -20.75 1.27 -16.95
CA ARG A 321 -19.57 1.92 -17.56
C ARG A 321 -19.50 1.53 -19.04
N CYS A 322 -19.57 2.53 -19.90
CA CYS A 322 -19.58 2.40 -21.34
C CYS A 322 -18.21 2.69 -21.95
N GLY A 323 -17.72 1.80 -22.82
CA GLY A 323 -16.53 2.02 -23.64
C GLY A 323 -16.86 2.61 -25.02
N SER A 324 -18.07 2.34 -25.50
CA SER A 324 -18.63 2.92 -26.73
C SER A 324 -20.14 3.02 -26.62
N CYS A 325 -20.74 3.88 -27.43
CA CYS A 325 -22.18 4.09 -27.46
C CYS A 325 -22.78 3.70 -28.80
N ASN A 326 -24.02 3.22 -28.76
CA ASN A 326 -24.80 2.89 -29.94
C ASN A 326 -25.14 4.18 -30.72
N VAL A 327 -25.51 4.02 -31.99
CA VAL A 327 -25.97 5.15 -32.83
C VAL A 327 -27.12 5.89 -32.13
N GLY A 328 -27.05 7.22 -32.15
CA GLY A 328 -27.99 8.10 -31.45
C GLY A 328 -27.63 8.40 -30.00
N PHE A 329 -26.51 7.89 -29.51
CA PHE A 329 -25.93 8.22 -28.22
C PHE A 329 -24.46 8.62 -28.36
N HIS A 330 -23.96 9.39 -27.41
CA HIS A 330 -22.55 9.75 -27.31
C HIS A 330 -22.03 9.46 -25.90
N LEU A 331 -20.72 9.24 -25.79
CA LEU A 331 -20.07 8.95 -24.52
C LEU A 331 -19.92 10.25 -23.72
N ALA A 332 -20.59 10.33 -22.57
CA ALA A 332 -20.52 11.44 -21.64
C ALA A 332 -20.26 10.89 -20.23
N ALA A 333 -19.12 11.26 -19.64
CA ALA A 333 -18.70 10.82 -18.30
C ALA A 333 -18.73 9.29 -18.09
N GLY A 334 -18.39 8.51 -19.12
CA GLY A 334 -18.39 7.04 -19.06
C GLY A 334 -19.77 6.39 -19.18
N LEU A 335 -20.81 7.15 -19.53
CA LEU A 335 -22.16 6.70 -19.79
C LEU A 335 -22.62 7.11 -21.19
N CYS A 336 -23.63 6.44 -21.73
CA CYS A 336 -24.19 6.79 -23.02
C CYS A 336 -25.38 7.75 -22.85
N ALA A 337 -25.15 9.01 -23.24
CA ALA A 337 -26.17 10.06 -23.26
C ALA A 337 -26.80 10.17 -24.64
N GLU A 338 -28.12 10.37 -24.70
CA GLU A 338 -28.84 10.51 -25.98
C GLU A 338 -28.39 11.78 -26.72
N ASN A 339 -28.10 11.65 -28.02
CA ASN A 339 -27.70 12.76 -28.86
C ASN A 339 -28.83 13.78 -29.01
N ARG A 340 -28.48 15.06 -28.92
CA ARG A 340 -29.39 16.19 -29.10
C ARG A 340 -28.87 17.08 -30.21
N CYS A 341 -29.60 17.13 -31.31
CA CYS A 341 -29.26 18.00 -32.42
C CYS A 341 -29.70 19.44 -32.12
N VAL A 342 -29.18 20.37 -32.93
CA VAL A 342 -29.60 21.76 -32.93
C VAL A 342 -30.25 22.11 -34.28
N CYS A 343 -31.29 22.93 -34.23
CA CYS A 343 -32.02 23.41 -35.40
C CYS A 343 -32.45 24.86 -35.18
N ARG A 344 -32.05 25.75 -36.08
CA ARG A 344 -32.53 27.13 -36.12
C ARG A 344 -33.82 27.17 -36.92
N GLY A 345 -34.79 27.97 -36.47
CA GLY A 345 -36.04 28.16 -37.20
C GLY A 345 -36.89 26.88 -37.34
N GLY A 346 -36.67 25.89 -36.48
CA GLY A 346 -37.37 24.60 -36.55
C GLY A 346 -37.12 23.69 -35.36
N PHE A 347 -37.36 22.40 -35.55
CA PHE A 347 -37.34 21.38 -34.49
C PHE A 347 -36.18 20.41 -34.71
N ALA A 348 -35.31 20.33 -33.70
CA ALA A 348 -34.17 19.43 -33.73
C ALA A 348 -34.54 18.01 -33.28
N PRO A 349 -34.07 16.96 -33.97
CA PRO A 349 -34.26 15.57 -33.55
C PRO A 349 -33.40 15.22 -32.34
N ARG A 350 -33.72 14.08 -31.72
CA ARG A 350 -32.93 13.42 -30.66
C ARG A 350 -32.66 11.97 -31.02
N GLY A 351 -31.74 11.34 -30.29
CA GLY A 351 -31.46 9.91 -30.38
C GLY A 351 -30.95 9.53 -31.77
N VAL A 352 -31.44 8.42 -32.32
CA VAL A 352 -30.99 7.86 -33.60
C VAL A 352 -31.16 8.81 -34.79
N ALA A 353 -32.11 9.74 -34.73
CA ALA A 353 -32.31 10.75 -35.77
C ALA A 353 -31.28 11.90 -35.67
N CYS A 354 -30.43 11.88 -34.65
CA CYS A 354 -29.31 12.80 -34.45
C CYS A 354 -27.98 12.04 -34.45
N ALA A 355 -27.27 12.08 -35.58
CA ALA A 355 -26.06 11.29 -35.80
C ALA A 355 -24.93 11.59 -34.79
N ALA A 356 -24.83 12.83 -34.33
CA ALA A 356 -23.88 13.25 -33.31
C ALA A 356 -24.51 14.34 -32.43
N ASP A 357 -24.18 14.35 -31.15
CA ASP A 357 -24.61 15.41 -30.23
C ASP A 357 -24.15 16.78 -30.72
N GLY A 358 -25.05 17.78 -30.66
CA GLY A 358 -24.81 19.13 -31.15
C GLY A 358 -24.79 19.27 -32.68
N ALA A 359 -25.07 18.21 -33.46
CA ALA A 359 -25.13 18.31 -34.91
C ALA A 359 -26.29 19.20 -35.38
N TRP A 360 -26.08 19.93 -36.49
CA TRP A 360 -27.11 20.75 -37.11
C TRP A 360 -28.07 19.91 -37.95
N ARG A 361 -29.31 19.74 -37.49
CA ARG A 361 -30.35 19.01 -38.21
C ARG A 361 -31.74 19.44 -37.81
N CYS A 362 -32.58 19.71 -38.80
CA CYS A 362 -33.99 20.05 -38.63
C CYS A 362 -34.89 18.93 -39.18
N THR A 363 -35.89 18.52 -38.41
CA THR A 363 -36.92 17.56 -38.87
C THR A 363 -38.10 18.26 -39.52
N ARG A 364 -38.41 19.47 -39.06
CA ARG A 364 -39.43 20.35 -39.61
C ARG A 364 -39.10 21.78 -39.21
N CYS A 365 -39.66 22.73 -39.94
CA CYS A 365 -39.43 24.15 -39.73
C CYS A 365 -40.64 24.82 -39.08
N SER A 366 -40.36 25.84 -38.27
CA SER A 366 -41.37 26.74 -37.74
C SER A 366 -41.93 27.64 -38.84
N ASP A 367 -43.08 28.24 -38.59
CA ASP A 367 -43.63 29.27 -39.47
C ASP A 367 -42.60 30.37 -39.70
N GLY A 368 -42.49 30.87 -40.94
CA GLY A 368 -41.37 31.74 -41.32
C GLY A 368 -40.31 31.05 -42.18
N PHE A 369 -40.21 29.74 -42.11
CA PHE A 369 -39.11 28.99 -42.69
C PHE A 369 -39.60 27.89 -43.65
N ARG A 370 -38.70 27.39 -44.48
CA ARG A 370 -38.91 26.22 -45.35
C ARG A 370 -37.78 25.22 -45.11
N LEU A 371 -38.09 23.93 -45.20
CA LEU A 371 -37.06 22.90 -45.10
C LEU A 371 -36.27 22.82 -46.42
N LEU A 372 -34.96 23.01 -46.34
CA LEU A 372 -34.03 22.85 -47.46
C LEU A 372 -32.95 21.84 -47.04
N GLY A 373 -33.12 20.60 -47.49
CA GLY A 373 -32.35 19.48 -46.94
C GLY A 373 -32.65 19.30 -45.45
N GLU A 374 -31.63 19.40 -44.61
CA GLU A 374 -31.74 19.25 -43.14
C GLU A 374 -31.70 20.58 -42.39
N ARG A 375 -31.91 21.70 -43.09
CA ARG A 375 -31.85 23.05 -42.53
C ARG A 375 -33.14 23.81 -42.81
N CYS A 376 -33.49 24.71 -41.90
CA CYS A 376 -34.59 25.63 -42.12
C CYS A 376 -34.07 26.94 -42.71
N ASP A 377 -34.44 27.17 -43.96
CA ASP A 377 -34.14 28.39 -44.71
C ASP A 377 -35.28 29.40 -44.50
N PRO A 378 -35.01 30.65 -44.12
CA PRO A 378 -36.05 31.64 -43.90
C PRO A 378 -36.70 32.08 -45.20
N ARG A 379 -38.01 32.35 -45.15
CA ARG A 379 -38.73 33.04 -46.21
C ARG A 379 -38.48 34.54 -46.06
N VAL A 380 -37.97 35.15 -47.12
CA VAL A 380 -37.61 36.57 -47.15
C VAL A 380 -38.77 37.35 -47.75
N HIS A 381 -39.41 38.21 -46.98
CA HIS A 381 -40.46 39.08 -47.47
C HIS A 381 -39.88 40.47 -47.75
N VAL A 382 -39.86 40.87 -49.03
CA VAL A 382 -39.28 42.12 -49.51
C VAL A 382 -40.39 43.15 -49.75
N LEU A 383 -40.24 44.35 -49.20
CA LEU A 383 -41.10 45.48 -49.56
C LEU A 383 -40.74 45.88 -50.98
N ALA A 384 -41.59 45.60 -51.95
CA ALA A 384 -41.31 45.86 -53.37
C ALA A 384 -42.50 46.44 -54.13
N GLY A 385 -43.65 46.62 -53.45
CA GLY A 385 -44.83 47.29 -53.99
C GLY A 385 -45.08 48.65 -53.34
N GLY A 386 -45.95 49.45 -53.98
CA GLY A 386 -46.36 50.76 -53.47
C GLY A 386 -45.40 51.88 -53.85
N ALA A 387 -45.77 53.14 -53.60
CA ALA A 387 -44.96 54.28 -54.02
C ALA A 387 -43.74 54.56 -53.09
N PHE A 388 -43.39 53.63 -52.19
CA PHE A 388 -42.29 53.78 -51.21
C PHE A 388 -40.96 53.21 -51.67
N ALA A 389 -40.97 52.26 -52.61
CA ALA A 389 -39.78 51.67 -53.20
C ALA A 389 -39.74 51.99 -54.71
N PRO A 390 -38.56 52.09 -55.34
CA PRO A 390 -38.49 52.34 -56.78
C PRO A 390 -39.02 51.12 -57.55
N ALA A 391 -39.78 51.37 -58.61
CA ALA A 391 -40.41 50.31 -59.40
C ALA A 391 -39.43 49.62 -60.37
N GLU A 392 -38.33 50.29 -60.74
CA GLU A 392 -37.42 49.83 -61.80
C GLU A 392 -36.04 49.39 -61.28
N ARG A 393 -35.59 49.89 -60.13
CA ARG A 393 -34.28 49.60 -59.52
C ARG A 393 -34.39 49.54 -57.99
N GLY A 394 -33.35 49.04 -57.32
CA GLY A 394 -33.32 48.93 -55.87
C GLY A 394 -34.03 47.69 -55.34
N ALA A 395 -35.36 47.75 -55.19
CA ALA A 395 -36.13 46.58 -54.76
C ALA A 395 -36.10 45.42 -55.78
N PRO A 396 -36.29 45.67 -57.11
CA PRO A 396 -36.09 44.64 -58.13
C PRO A 396 -34.67 44.06 -58.15
N ASP A 397 -33.67 44.91 -57.90
CA ASP A 397 -32.26 44.52 -57.81
C ASP A 397 -31.98 43.58 -56.64
N ILE A 398 -32.50 43.91 -55.45
CA ILE A 398 -32.41 43.04 -54.26
C ILE A 398 -33.10 41.71 -54.54
N LEU A 399 -34.28 41.71 -55.15
CA LEU A 399 -35.00 40.50 -55.50
C LEU A 399 -34.22 39.61 -56.48
N ALA A 400 -33.55 40.22 -57.47
CA ALA A 400 -32.68 39.51 -58.40
C ALA A 400 -31.47 38.90 -57.69
N ASP A 401 -30.79 39.68 -56.84
CA ASP A 401 -29.64 39.20 -56.06
C ASP A 401 -30.04 38.06 -55.11
N LEU A 402 -31.16 38.19 -54.40
CA LEU A 402 -31.67 37.15 -53.50
C LEU A 402 -32.01 35.86 -54.25
N ARG A 403 -32.56 35.96 -55.47
CA ARG A 403 -32.80 34.80 -56.33
C ARG A 403 -31.50 34.12 -56.73
N VAL A 404 -30.48 34.88 -57.13
CA VAL A 404 -29.13 34.35 -57.44
C VAL A 404 -28.51 33.67 -56.22
N LEU A 405 -28.74 34.21 -55.03
CA LEU A 405 -28.27 33.68 -53.76
C LEU A 405 -29.10 32.48 -53.24
N GLY A 406 -30.17 32.08 -53.95
CA GLY A 406 -30.99 30.91 -53.64
C GLY A 406 -32.08 31.13 -52.57
N HIS A 407 -32.36 32.38 -52.19
CA HIS A 407 -33.36 32.72 -51.17
C HIS A 407 -34.77 32.68 -51.72
N ALA A 408 -35.71 32.14 -50.93
CA ALA A 408 -37.13 32.16 -51.28
C ALA A 408 -37.74 33.51 -50.91
N THR A 409 -38.12 34.30 -51.91
CA THR A 409 -38.65 35.65 -51.72
C THR A 409 -40.16 35.74 -51.93
N LEU A 410 -40.82 36.60 -51.16
CA LEU A 410 -42.20 37.03 -51.34
C LEU A 410 -42.24 38.55 -51.31
N GLN A 411 -43.05 39.16 -52.17
CA GLN A 411 -43.17 40.62 -52.26
C GLN A 411 -44.46 41.08 -51.57
N PHE A 412 -44.44 42.28 -51.00
CA PHE A 412 -45.61 42.95 -50.44
C PHE A 412 -45.51 44.48 -50.67
N ASP A 413 -46.64 45.20 -50.59
CA ASP A 413 -46.71 46.64 -50.88
C ASP A 413 -46.75 47.56 -49.65
N GLY A 414 -46.91 46.97 -48.47
CA GLY A 414 -46.80 47.64 -47.17
C GLY A 414 -47.93 48.60 -46.87
N ARG A 415 -49.03 48.56 -47.64
CA ARG A 415 -50.17 49.48 -47.48
C ARG A 415 -51.14 49.02 -46.41
N ALA A 416 -51.27 47.71 -46.20
CA ALA A 416 -52.17 47.16 -45.20
C ALA A 416 -51.45 46.96 -43.86
N GLU A 417 -52.14 47.21 -42.75
CA GLU A 417 -51.61 46.90 -41.41
C GLU A 417 -51.24 45.41 -41.28
N ALA A 418 -52.03 44.54 -41.90
CA ALA A 418 -51.80 43.10 -41.94
C ALA A 418 -50.46 42.72 -42.57
N ASP A 419 -49.96 43.53 -43.53
CA ASP A 419 -48.65 43.30 -44.14
C ASP A 419 -47.55 43.35 -43.09
N TRP A 420 -47.69 44.15 -42.04
CA TRP A 420 -46.65 44.36 -41.03
C TRP A 420 -46.83 43.48 -39.78
N ALA A 421 -48.04 42.98 -39.52
CA ALA A 421 -48.40 42.35 -38.26
C ALA A 421 -48.33 40.81 -38.21
N ALA A 422 -48.46 40.11 -39.35
CA ALA A 422 -48.62 38.65 -39.35
C ALA A 422 -47.96 37.98 -40.56
N ARG A 423 -46.65 37.74 -40.45
CA ARG A 423 -45.89 37.11 -41.53
C ARG A 423 -45.55 35.67 -41.23
N ARG A 424 -45.75 34.82 -42.23
CA ARG A 424 -44.97 33.58 -42.41
C ARG A 424 -43.55 33.88 -42.92
N ALA A 425 -42.99 35.04 -42.57
CA ALA A 425 -41.64 35.45 -42.94
C ALA A 425 -40.68 35.16 -41.79
N GLY A 426 -39.53 34.57 -42.13
CA GLY A 426 -38.39 34.52 -41.23
C GLY A 426 -37.62 35.84 -41.25
N VAL A 427 -37.56 36.48 -42.42
CA VAL A 427 -36.89 37.76 -42.64
C VAL A 427 -37.82 38.75 -43.34
N LEU A 428 -37.85 39.99 -42.85
CA LEU A 428 -38.49 41.13 -43.51
C LEU A 428 -37.39 42.03 -44.04
N LEU A 429 -37.38 42.30 -45.34
CA LEU A 429 -36.45 43.23 -45.94
C LEU A 429 -37.18 44.50 -46.38
N VAL A 430 -36.71 45.64 -45.88
CA VAL A 430 -37.06 46.98 -46.36
C VAL A 430 -35.90 47.46 -47.24
N PRO A 431 -36.11 47.64 -48.56
CA PRO A 431 -35.08 48.13 -49.47
C PRO A 431 -34.87 49.64 -49.23
N GLU A 432 -34.10 50.29 -50.11
CA GLU A 432 -34.09 51.75 -50.17
C GLU A 432 -35.51 52.33 -50.30
N LEU A 433 -35.80 53.37 -49.52
CA LEU A 433 -37.07 54.08 -49.55
C LEU A 433 -36.92 55.40 -50.32
N THR A 434 -37.76 55.59 -51.34
CA THR A 434 -37.76 56.83 -52.16
C THR A 434 -38.56 57.97 -51.51
N ARG A 435 -39.28 57.67 -50.43
CA ARG A 435 -40.06 58.64 -49.64
C ARG A 435 -40.22 58.12 -48.20
N PRO A 436 -40.58 58.98 -47.23
CA PRO A 436 -40.76 58.53 -45.85
C PRO A 436 -41.85 57.45 -45.74
N LEU A 437 -41.56 56.38 -44.98
CA LEU A 437 -42.51 55.33 -44.65
C LEU A 437 -42.96 55.50 -43.19
N ALA A 438 -44.18 56.01 -43.00
CA ALA A 438 -44.80 56.12 -41.69
C ALA A 438 -45.80 54.98 -41.48
N LEU A 439 -45.54 54.13 -40.49
CA LEU A 439 -46.46 53.03 -40.12
C LEU A 439 -47.59 53.53 -39.23
N SER A 440 -48.79 52.95 -39.39
CA SER A 440 -49.87 53.11 -38.40
C SER A 440 -49.43 52.55 -37.04
N THR A 441 -50.09 52.99 -35.97
CA THR A 441 -49.81 52.49 -34.61
C THR A 441 -49.91 50.95 -34.54
N GLY A 442 -50.95 50.38 -35.15
CA GLY A 442 -51.15 48.93 -35.20
C GLY A 442 -50.07 48.20 -36.00
N ALA A 443 -49.68 48.72 -37.17
CA ALA A 443 -48.60 48.16 -37.98
C ALA A 443 -47.24 48.20 -37.25
N ARG A 444 -46.95 49.31 -36.56
CA ARG A 444 -45.75 49.45 -35.73
C ARG A 444 -45.74 48.42 -34.60
N THR A 445 -46.81 48.33 -33.82
CA THR A 445 -46.93 47.35 -32.72
C THR A 445 -46.84 45.91 -33.23
N GLY A 446 -47.48 45.60 -34.37
CA GLY A 446 -47.42 44.29 -35.00
C GLY A 446 -46.00 43.89 -35.40
N LEU A 447 -45.30 44.80 -36.09
CA LEU A 447 -43.91 44.60 -36.52
C LEU A 447 -42.97 44.42 -35.32
N GLU A 448 -43.05 45.28 -34.31
CA GLU A 448 -42.23 45.16 -33.11
C GLU A 448 -42.48 43.84 -32.35
N ARG A 449 -43.75 43.41 -32.26
CA ARG A 449 -44.12 42.13 -31.64
C ARG A 449 -43.58 40.94 -32.42
N TRP A 450 -43.59 41.00 -33.76
CA TRP A 450 -42.99 39.95 -34.60
C TRP A 450 -41.47 39.87 -34.41
N ILE A 451 -40.77 41.00 -34.40
CA ILE A 451 -39.31 41.04 -34.15
C ILE A 451 -39.00 40.45 -32.76
N ARG A 452 -39.70 40.88 -31.70
CA ARG A 452 -39.47 40.36 -30.34
C ARG A 452 -39.65 38.85 -30.20
N ARG A 453 -40.44 38.22 -31.08
CA ARG A 453 -40.69 36.78 -31.12
C ARG A 453 -39.75 35.99 -32.03
N GLY A 454 -38.69 36.60 -32.57
CA GLY A 454 -37.70 35.91 -33.40
C GLY A 454 -37.65 36.36 -34.86
N GLY A 455 -38.47 37.33 -35.27
CA GLY A 455 -38.40 37.91 -36.59
C GLY A 455 -37.10 38.69 -36.83
N HIS A 456 -36.59 38.66 -38.05
CA HIS A 456 -35.41 39.43 -38.45
C HIS A 456 -35.77 40.54 -39.44
N LEU A 457 -35.73 41.79 -38.97
CA LEU A 457 -35.88 42.97 -39.82
C LEU A 457 -34.53 43.36 -40.43
N VAL A 458 -34.46 43.44 -41.76
CA VAL A 458 -33.32 43.94 -42.51
C VAL A 458 -33.74 45.21 -43.24
N VAL A 459 -32.95 46.28 -43.09
CA VAL A 459 -33.22 47.58 -43.70
C VAL A 459 -31.99 48.00 -44.50
N CYS A 460 -32.15 48.25 -45.78
CA CYS A 460 -31.08 48.77 -46.63
C CYS A 460 -30.95 50.29 -46.50
N GLY A 461 -29.79 50.83 -46.88
CA GLY A 461 -29.52 52.26 -46.88
C GLY A 461 -30.24 52.94 -48.04
N ASP A 462 -30.40 54.25 -47.90
CA ASP A 462 -30.88 55.14 -48.95
C ASP A 462 -30.10 56.45 -48.90
N TYR A 463 -30.03 57.15 -50.03
CA TYR A 463 -29.35 58.43 -50.14
C TYR A 463 -30.00 59.55 -49.31
N PHE A 464 -31.32 59.54 -49.16
CA PHE A 464 -32.09 60.64 -48.56
C PHE A 464 -32.28 60.50 -47.03
N GLY A 465 -31.86 59.40 -46.43
CA GLY A 465 -32.02 59.06 -45.02
C GLY A 465 -33.44 58.65 -44.59
N HIS A 466 -34.31 58.24 -45.52
CA HIS A 466 -35.64 57.73 -45.22
C HIS A 466 -35.62 56.46 -44.38
N ASN A 467 -34.69 55.54 -44.63
CA ASN A 467 -34.56 54.27 -43.91
C ASN A 467 -34.10 54.49 -42.46
N GLY A 468 -33.22 55.47 -42.24
CA GLY A 468 -32.81 55.89 -40.90
C GLY A 468 -33.96 56.50 -40.10
N ARG A 469 -34.76 57.37 -40.75
CA ARG A 469 -35.98 57.93 -40.15
C ARG A 469 -37.00 56.84 -39.83
N PHE A 470 -37.22 55.88 -40.74
CA PHE A 470 -38.07 54.73 -40.49
C PHE A 470 -37.64 53.93 -39.24
N LEU A 471 -36.34 53.67 -39.08
CA LEU A 471 -35.80 52.99 -37.90
C LEU A 471 -35.97 53.82 -36.61
N ASN A 472 -35.74 55.13 -36.67
CA ASN A 472 -35.97 56.04 -35.55
C ASN A 472 -37.46 56.06 -35.15
N ASP A 473 -38.37 56.15 -36.11
CA ASP A 473 -39.82 56.18 -35.89
C ASP A 473 -40.38 54.83 -35.40
N LEU A 474 -39.79 53.71 -35.84
CA LEU A 474 -40.20 52.37 -35.45
C LEU A 474 -39.78 52.04 -34.01
N PHE A 475 -38.56 52.41 -33.62
CA PHE A 475 -37.96 51.96 -32.35
C PHE A 475 -37.71 53.06 -31.32
N GLY A 476 -37.99 54.33 -31.66
CA GLY A 476 -37.62 55.48 -30.83
C GLY A 476 -36.11 55.72 -30.77
N TRP A 477 -35.39 55.37 -31.84
CA TRP A 477 -33.94 55.60 -31.93
C TRP A 477 -33.60 57.03 -32.34
N SER A 478 -32.32 57.38 -32.21
CA SER A 478 -31.78 58.69 -32.61
C SER A 478 -30.57 58.54 -33.54
N LEU A 479 -30.69 57.65 -34.53
CA LEU A 479 -29.67 57.45 -35.56
C LEU A 479 -29.39 58.78 -36.27
N GLN A 480 -28.10 59.11 -36.38
CA GLN A 480 -27.62 60.34 -37.00
C GLN A 480 -26.72 59.97 -38.18
N GLY A 481 -27.17 60.30 -39.40
CA GLY A 481 -26.43 60.01 -40.63
C GLY A 481 -25.09 60.75 -40.65
N VAL A 482 -24.06 60.08 -41.16
CA VAL A 482 -22.73 60.65 -41.36
C VAL A 482 -22.22 60.28 -42.74
N LEU A 483 -21.55 61.23 -43.39
CA LEU A 483 -20.92 60.99 -44.68
C LEU A 483 -19.68 60.11 -44.46
N SER A 484 -19.67 58.92 -45.07
CA SER A 484 -18.50 58.06 -45.10
C SER A 484 -17.76 58.24 -46.42
N ALA A 485 -16.47 58.57 -46.37
CA ALA A 485 -15.62 58.74 -47.55
C ALA A 485 -14.71 57.53 -47.82
N ARG A 486 -14.93 56.38 -47.15
CA ARG A 486 -14.02 55.23 -47.19
C ARG A 486 -14.77 53.89 -47.19
N SER A 487 -14.11 52.85 -47.69
CA SER A 487 -14.57 51.45 -47.62
C SER A 487 -14.79 50.99 -46.19
N PRO A 488 -16.03 50.56 -45.83
CA PRO A 488 -16.31 49.96 -44.54
C PRO A 488 -15.51 48.68 -44.33
N ALA A 489 -14.87 48.55 -43.16
CA ALA A 489 -14.12 47.37 -42.77
C ALA A 489 -14.89 46.57 -41.71
N ARG A 490 -14.79 45.24 -41.78
CA ARG A 490 -15.44 44.37 -40.80
C ARG A 490 -14.73 44.47 -39.45
N GLY A 491 -15.51 44.72 -38.39
CA GLY A 491 -15.02 44.69 -37.01
C GLY A 491 -14.66 43.27 -36.53
N PRO A 492 -13.93 43.16 -35.40
CA PRO A 492 -13.61 41.87 -34.78
C PRO A 492 -14.84 41.16 -34.23
N SER A 493 -15.84 41.93 -33.80
CA SER A 493 -17.15 41.44 -33.39
C SER A 493 -18.08 41.50 -34.59
N CYS A 494 -18.41 40.34 -35.18
CA CYS A 494 -19.12 40.28 -36.47
C CYS A 494 -20.38 39.41 -36.46
N SER A 495 -20.68 38.66 -35.39
CA SER A 495 -21.85 37.78 -35.31
C SER A 495 -21.96 36.89 -36.57
N ILE A 496 -23.13 36.82 -37.21
CA ILE A 496 -23.37 36.08 -38.45
C ILE A 496 -22.52 36.55 -39.64
N PHE A 497 -21.94 37.75 -39.56
CA PHE A 497 -21.16 38.34 -40.63
C PHE A 497 -19.67 37.96 -40.59
N CYS A 498 -19.25 37.10 -39.65
CA CYS A 498 -17.86 36.65 -39.56
C CYS A 498 -17.38 35.79 -40.73
N GLY A 499 -18.30 35.22 -41.52
CA GLY A 499 -18.02 34.59 -42.81
C GLY A 499 -18.03 35.56 -44.02
N GLY A 500 -18.25 36.85 -43.76
CA GLY A 500 -18.30 37.91 -44.77
C GLY A 500 -16.93 38.41 -45.25
N PRO A 501 -16.91 39.32 -46.22
CA PRO A 501 -15.70 39.97 -46.72
C PRO A 501 -15.06 40.88 -45.66
N LYS A 502 -13.74 41.12 -45.76
CA LYS A 502 -13.03 42.02 -44.83
C LYS A 502 -13.36 43.50 -45.06
N HIS A 503 -13.58 43.88 -46.32
CA HIS A 503 -13.93 45.24 -46.73
C HIS A 503 -15.13 45.20 -47.67
N LEU A 504 -15.96 46.23 -47.63
CA LEU A 504 -17.09 46.43 -48.55
C LEU A 504 -16.74 47.46 -49.62
N GLU A 505 -17.38 47.33 -50.80
CA GLU A 505 -17.25 48.36 -51.81
C GLU A 505 -17.77 49.70 -51.26
N TRP A 506 -17.02 50.76 -51.53
CA TRP A 506 -17.44 52.11 -51.20
C TRP A 506 -18.06 52.77 -52.43
N ASN A 507 -19.15 53.50 -52.20
CA ASN A 507 -19.68 54.51 -53.10
C ASN A 507 -20.27 55.66 -52.25
N PRO A 508 -20.56 56.83 -52.86
CA PRO A 508 -21.16 57.96 -52.16
C PRO A 508 -22.57 57.70 -51.58
N GLU A 509 -23.22 56.63 -51.99
CA GLU A 509 -24.58 56.23 -51.59
C GLU A 509 -24.54 55.27 -50.37
N VAL A 510 -23.36 54.89 -49.87
CA VAL A 510 -23.23 54.13 -48.63
C VAL A 510 -23.57 55.04 -47.44
N SER A 511 -24.77 54.83 -46.90
CA SER A 511 -25.31 55.58 -45.77
C SER A 511 -24.91 54.93 -44.45
N CYS A 512 -24.06 55.63 -43.67
CA CYS A 512 -23.57 55.18 -42.37
C CYS A 512 -24.12 56.07 -41.24
N TYR A 513 -24.13 55.53 -40.01
CA TYR A 513 -24.55 56.28 -38.83
C TYR A 513 -23.39 56.48 -37.85
N ALA A 514 -23.40 57.59 -37.11
CA ALA A 514 -22.42 57.83 -36.06
C ALA A 514 -22.43 56.68 -35.05
N SER A 515 -21.27 56.07 -34.76
CA SER A 515 -21.20 54.91 -33.87
C SER A 515 -21.70 55.24 -32.44
N SER A 516 -21.56 56.50 -32.02
CA SER A 516 -22.07 57.02 -30.73
C SER A 516 -23.60 57.17 -30.67
N ARG A 517 -24.29 57.06 -31.81
CA ARG A 517 -25.75 57.21 -31.93
C ARG A 517 -26.45 55.89 -32.23
N LEU A 518 -25.72 54.79 -32.25
CA LEU A 518 -26.31 53.46 -32.36
C LEU A 518 -27.13 53.14 -31.10
N PRO A 519 -28.20 52.34 -31.22
CA PRO A 519 -28.98 51.92 -30.06
C PRO A 519 -28.15 51.09 -29.09
N ALA A 520 -28.50 51.14 -27.80
CA ALA A 520 -27.77 50.42 -26.76
C ALA A 520 -27.69 48.90 -27.06
N GLY A 521 -26.49 48.33 -26.91
CA GLY A 521 -26.24 46.92 -27.22
C GLY A 521 -26.16 46.60 -28.71
N ALA A 522 -26.24 47.59 -29.60
CA ALA A 522 -26.02 47.36 -31.01
C ALA A 522 -24.56 47.02 -31.30
N LEU A 523 -24.39 46.09 -32.24
CA LEU A 523 -23.09 45.67 -32.74
C LEU A 523 -22.82 46.36 -34.08
N ALA A 524 -21.79 47.20 -34.13
CA ALA A 524 -21.26 47.74 -35.39
C ALA A 524 -20.42 46.65 -36.09
N VAL A 525 -20.93 46.12 -37.19
CA VAL A 525 -20.34 44.99 -37.93
C VAL A 525 -19.35 45.48 -38.98
N TYR A 526 -19.74 46.46 -39.78
CA TYR A 526 -18.86 47.12 -40.74
C TYR A 526 -18.84 48.60 -40.47
N SER A 527 -17.64 49.13 -40.27
CA SER A 527 -17.43 50.48 -39.75
C SER A 527 -16.39 51.23 -40.56
N THR A 528 -16.47 52.56 -40.52
CA THR A 528 -15.37 53.46 -40.85
C THR A 528 -15.04 54.31 -39.62
N SER A 529 -14.10 55.26 -39.72
CA SER A 529 -13.65 56.05 -38.57
C SER A 529 -14.82 56.79 -37.90
N GLY A 530 -15.28 56.30 -36.74
CA GLY A 530 -16.38 56.89 -35.96
C GLY A 530 -17.80 56.60 -36.49
N SER A 531 -17.96 55.73 -37.50
CA SER A 531 -19.28 55.41 -38.06
C SER A 531 -19.49 53.91 -38.27
N ALA A 532 -20.75 53.47 -38.25
CA ALA A 532 -21.17 52.12 -38.58
C ALA A 532 -22.05 52.14 -39.83
N CYS A 533 -21.62 51.42 -40.86
CA CYS A 533 -22.29 51.28 -42.15
C CYS A 533 -23.10 49.97 -42.22
N VAL A 534 -22.76 48.99 -41.38
CA VAL A 534 -23.60 47.82 -41.11
C VAL A 534 -23.64 47.63 -39.61
N PHE A 535 -24.83 47.52 -39.04
CA PHE A 535 -24.98 47.22 -37.62
C PHE A 535 -26.14 46.26 -37.37
N THR A 536 -26.09 45.56 -36.25
CA THR A 536 -27.20 44.75 -35.75
C THR A 536 -27.61 45.17 -34.36
N ALA A 537 -28.91 45.11 -34.07
CA ALA A 537 -29.45 45.32 -32.74
C ALA A 537 -30.41 44.16 -32.40
N GLU A 538 -30.16 43.47 -31.28
CA GLU A 538 -31.06 42.41 -30.80
C GLU A 538 -32.31 43.02 -30.16
N ARG A 539 -33.45 42.37 -30.37
CA ARG A 539 -34.76 42.79 -29.85
C ARG A 539 -35.53 41.54 -29.43
N GLY A 540 -35.57 41.25 -28.14
CA GLY A 540 -36.16 40.00 -27.64
C GLY A 540 -35.41 38.79 -28.18
N SER A 541 -36.12 37.86 -28.83
CA SER A 541 -35.50 36.73 -29.52
C SER A 541 -35.17 36.98 -31.00
N GLY A 542 -35.51 38.15 -31.54
CA GLY A 542 -35.22 38.52 -32.93
C GLY A 542 -34.25 39.68 -33.05
N ARG A 543 -34.11 40.20 -34.27
CA ARG A 543 -33.00 41.07 -34.64
C ARG A 543 -33.40 42.15 -35.64
N VAL A 544 -32.73 43.28 -35.57
CA VAL A 544 -32.71 44.32 -36.61
C VAL A 544 -31.30 44.39 -37.20
N THR A 545 -31.19 44.43 -38.52
CA THR A 545 -29.94 44.63 -39.24
C THR A 545 -30.11 45.77 -40.22
N TYR A 546 -29.17 46.71 -40.17
CA TYR A 546 -29.08 47.77 -41.16
C TYR A 546 -27.91 47.50 -42.09
N LEU A 547 -28.16 47.56 -43.40
CA LEU A 547 -27.17 47.42 -44.46
C LEU A 547 -27.08 48.75 -45.21
N GLY A 548 -26.07 49.57 -44.93
CA GLY A 548 -26.01 50.95 -45.44
C GLY A 548 -25.86 51.13 -46.95
N PHE A 549 -25.87 50.06 -47.74
CA PHE A 549 -25.76 50.14 -49.19
C PHE A 549 -27.10 50.47 -49.85
N ASP A 550 -27.04 51.41 -50.78
CA ASP A 550 -28.11 51.72 -51.70
C ASP A 550 -28.07 50.76 -52.90
N TRP A 551 -29.11 49.93 -53.02
CA TRP A 551 -29.17 48.87 -54.04
C TRP A 551 -29.46 49.39 -55.46
N TYR A 552 -29.66 50.69 -55.65
CA TYR A 552 -29.65 51.33 -56.96
C TYR A 552 -28.30 51.17 -57.67
N ASN A 553 -27.22 51.04 -56.90
CA ASN A 553 -25.86 50.86 -57.41
C ASN A 553 -25.56 49.41 -57.82
N SER A 554 -24.85 49.23 -58.94
CA SER A 554 -24.49 47.92 -59.47
C SER A 554 -23.18 47.34 -58.92
N THR A 555 -22.33 48.15 -58.28
CA THR A 555 -21.02 47.69 -57.78
C THR A 555 -21.14 47.12 -56.37
N ARG A 556 -21.63 45.88 -56.27
CA ARG A 556 -22.16 45.33 -54.99
C ARG A 556 -21.77 43.89 -54.64
N ARG A 557 -20.67 43.35 -55.16
CA ARG A 557 -20.31 41.93 -54.97
C ARG A 557 -20.13 41.56 -53.49
N ASN A 558 -19.38 42.34 -52.71
CA ASN A 558 -19.19 42.10 -51.28
C ASN A 558 -20.47 42.40 -50.49
N TRP A 559 -21.24 43.41 -50.91
CA TRP A 559 -22.56 43.69 -50.36
C TRP A 559 -23.57 42.55 -50.56
N MET A 560 -23.56 41.85 -51.70
CA MET A 560 -24.36 40.64 -51.91
C MET A 560 -24.00 39.54 -50.91
N ARG A 561 -22.71 39.42 -50.54
CA ARG A 561 -22.28 38.45 -49.52
C ARG A 561 -22.80 38.84 -48.14
N VAL A 562 -22.80 40.12 -47.80
CA VAL A 562 -23.40 40.62 -46.54
C VAL A 562 -24.91 40.44 -46.54
N LEU A 563 -25.59 40.73 -47.65
CA LEU A 563 -27.03 40.50 -47.83
C LEU A 563 -27.37 39.02 -47.60
N HIS A 564 -26.62 38.11 -48.23
CA HIS A 564 -26.80 36.68 -48.02
C HIS A 564 -26.70 36.29 -46.53
N LEU A 565 -25.67 36.79 -45.82
CA LEU A 565 -25.45 36.52 -44.40
C LEU A 565 -26.57 37.10 -43.53
N ALA A 566 -27.11 38.27 -43.88
CA ALA A 566 -28.27 38.85 -43.21
C ALA A 566 -29.52 37.98 -43.40
N MET A 567 -29.67 37.32 -44.55
CA MET A 567 -30.86 36.50 -44.82
C MET A 567 -30.83 35.13 -44.12
N VAL A 568 -29.67 34.49 -43.95
CA VAL A 568 -29.61 33.16 -43.27
C VAL A 568 -29.88 33.22 -41.76
N GLY A 569 -29.99 34.43 -41.18
CA GLY A 569 -30.35 34.65 -39.78
C GLY A 569 -29.28 34.17 -38.77
N SER A 570 -29.37 34.66 -37.54
CA SER A 570 -28.48 34.26 -36.45
C SER A 570 -29.02 33.13 -35.59
N GLY A 571 -28.09 32.32 -35.08
CA GLY A 571 -28.29 31.42 -33.95
C GLY A 571 -27.04 30.63 -33.68
#